data_AF-A0A5C7JS04-F1
#
_entry.id   AF-A0A5C7JS04-F1
#
_cell.length_a   1.000
_cell.length_b   1.000
_cell.length_c   1.000
_cell.angle_alpha   90.00
_cell.angle_beta   90.00
_cell.angle_gamma   90.00
#
_symmetry.space_group_name_H-M   'P 1'
#
loop_
_entity.id
_entity.type
_entity.pdbx_description
1 polymer ?
#
loop_
_entity_poly.entity_id
_entity_poly.type
_entity_poly.pdbx_seq_one_letter_code
_entity_poly.pdbx_strand_id
1 'polypeptide(L)'
;MTTTIQIKRSTLTAAPTSLAAGELAYSFKSDTKLLYIGDGTNVIPIGGEADHTKLAGIEAGAQVNTVTSVAGKTGAVTLVKADITNFTESDYVHTTGTETIGGNKTFSNNVTITGDLTVNGTVTHINSTTVDIGDNIIILNSQETGTPSANAGIEIERGTSDNAQLLWDESVDKWGVKVGAGAFTAFALESAAYTFLSLTDTPSSYTGLGGYLLKVNTAENAIEFSNSIDGGSF
;
A
#
# COMPACT_ATOMS: atom_id res chain seq x y z
N MET A 1 10.80 43.73 71.19
CA MET A 1 11.90 44.68 70.93
C MET A 1 12.19 44.64 69.44
N THR A 2 11.63 45.56 68.65
CA THR A 2 12.02 45.68 67.24
C THR A 2 13.20 46.64 67.17
N THR A 3 14.40 46.11 66.94
CA THR A 3 15.59 46.93 66.72
C THR A 3 15.52 47.50 65.31
N THR A 4 15.33 48.82 65.16
CA THR A 4 15.39 49.50 63.86
C THR A 4 16.83 49.93 63.60
N ILE A 5 17.45 49.37 62.56
CA ILE A 5 18.76 49.83 62.08
C ILE A 5 18.53 50.93 61.04
N GLN A 6 19.12 52.10 61.25
CA GLN A 6 19.12 53.21 60.30
C GLN A 6 20.38 53.16 59.43
N ILE A 7 20.22 53.34 58.12
CA ILE A 7 21.33 53.44 57.18
C ILE A 7 21.47 54.87 56.67
N LYS A 8 22.66 55.24 56.16
CA LYS A 8 22.87 56.54 55.54
C LYS A 8 21.94 56.69 54.33
N ARG A 9 21.21 57.81 54.26
CA ARG A 9 20.35 58.14 53.12
C ARG A 9 20.83 59.42 52.46
N SER A 10 21.27 59.31 51.20
CA SER A 10 21.59 60.48 50.39
C SER A 10 20.30 61.21 49.98
N THR A 11 20.33 62.54 50.07
CA THR A 11 19.30 63.45 49.53
C THR A 11 19.66 63.97 48.14
N LEU A 12 20.79 63.56 47.59
CA LEU A 12 21.28 63.88 46.25
C LEU A 12 21.27 62.62 45.37
N THR A 13 21.35 62.80 44.06
CA THR A 13 21.35 61.69 43.07
C THR A 13 22.69 60.97 42.95
N ALA A 14 23.75 61.47 43.58
CA ALA A 14 25.11 60.95 43.45
C ALA A 14 25.36 59.70 44.32
N ALA A 15 26.24 58.82 43.83
CA ALA A 15 26.82 57.76 44.65
C ALA A 15 27.64 58.36 45.80
N PRO A 16 27.69 57.71 46.98
CA PRO A 16 28.61 58.11 48.04
C PRO A 16 30.06 58.14 47.52
N THR A 17 30.83 59.16 47.94
CA THR A 17 32.24 59.30 47.52
C THR A 17 33.18 58.37 48.28
N SER A 18 32.77 57.85 49.44
CA SER A 18 33.44 56.80 50.20
C SER A 18 32.48 56.14 51.19
N LEU A 19 32.74 54.88 51.55
CA LEU A 19 32.06 54.12 52.59
C LEU A 19 33.08 53.22 53.31
N ALA A 20 32.96 53.09 54.64
CA ALA A 20 33.74 52.12 55.39
C ALA A 20 33.34 50.68 55.03
N ALA A 21 34.20 49.71 55.32
CA ALA A 21 33.89 48.29 55.12
C ALA A 21 32.61 47.90 55.90
N GLY A 22 31.62 47.35 55.19
CA GLY A 22 30.32 46.97 55.74
C GLY A 22 29.32 48.11 55.92
N GLU A 23 29.69 49.35 55.60
CA GLU A 23 28.79 50.48 55.73
C GLU A 23 27.76 50.51 54.59
N LEU A 24 26.48 50.61 54.93
CA LEU A 24 25.37 50.68 53.98
C LEU A 24 24.93 52.13 53.75
N ALA A 25 24.70 52.48 52.49
CA ALA A 25 24.14 53.77 52.10
C ALA A 25 23.10 53.61 50.98
N TYR A 26 22.03 54.40 51.05
CA TYR A 26 20.93 54.37 50.10
C TYR A 26 20.77 55.72 49.40
N SER A 27 20.78 55.71 48.06
CA SER A 27 20.54 56.90 47.24
C SER A 27 19.06 57.00 46.92
N PHE A 28 18.30 57.79 47.69
CA PHE A 28 16.84 57.83 47.54
C PHE A 28 16.35 58.66 46.35
N LYS A 29 17.11 59.68 45.96
CA LYS A 29 16.70 60.64 44.92
C LYS A 29 17.12 60.24 43.51
N SER A 30 17.99 59.23 43.34
CA SER A 30 18.30 58.72 42.00
C SER A 30 17.14 57.89 41.46
N ASP A 31 16.92 57.93 40.14
CA ASP A 31 15.88 57.13 39.48
C ASP A 31 16.12 55.62 39.68
N THR A 32 17.38 55.23 39.85
CA THR A 32 17.81 53.84 40.09
C THR A 32 17.70 53.39 41.54
N LYS A 33 17.49 54.32 42.48
CA LYS A 33 17.41 54.11 43.93
C LYS A 33 18.41 53.07 44.47
N LEU A 34 19.69 53.27 44.20
CA LEU A 34 20.70 52.25 44.50
C LEU A 34 20.97 52.12 46.00
N LEU A 35 21.10 50.87 46.45
CA LEU A 35 21.67 50.50 47.74
C LEU A 35 23.15 50.19 47.52
N TYR A 36 24.01 50.75 48.35
CA TYR A 36 25.46 50.58 48.29
C TYR A 36 26.00 49.95 49.57
N ILE A 37 27.10 49.20 49.44
CA ILE A 37 27.94 48.75 50.55
C ILE A 37 29.39 49.18 50.29
N GLY A 38 30.09 49.61 51.34
CA GLY A 38 31.53 49.83 51.29
C GLY A 38 32.31 48.55 51.56
N ASP A 39 33.44 48.35 50.88
CA ASP A 39 34.44 47.32 51.23
C ASP A 39 35.68 47.90 51.95
N GLY A 40 35.65 49.21 52.24
CA GLY A 40 36.77 49.97 52.79
C GLY A 40 37.65 50.66 51.75
N THR A 41 37.50 50.31 50.47
CA THR A 41 38.20 50.93 49.33
C THR A 41 37.23 51.41 48.25
N ASN A 42 36.17 50.65 47.97
CA ASN A 42 35.19 50.86 46.92
C ASN A 42 33.77 51.04 47.49
N VAL A 43 32.92 51.72 46.72
CA VAL A 43 31.48 51.84 46.97
C VAL A 43 30.75 50.98 45.94
N ILE A 44 30.19 49.85 46.37
CA ILE A 44 29.63 48.82 45.49
C ILE A 44 28.10 48.90 45.51
N PRO A 45 27.41 49.11 44.39
CA PRO A 45 25.96 48.98 44.32
C PRO A 45 25.57 47.50 44.44
N ILE A 46 24.62 47.18 45.33
CA ILE A 46 24.16 45.81 45.63
C ILE A 46 22.68 45.60 45.35
N GLY A 47 22.01 46.59 44.78
CA GLY A 47 20.63 46.53 44.36
C GLY A 47 20.05 47.92 44.12
N GLY A 48 18.79 47.97 43.67
CA GLY A 48 18.05 49.21 43.48
C GLY A 48 16.79 48.99 42.66
N GLU A 49 16.04 50.06 42.44
CA GLU A 49 14.81 50.06 41.66
C GLU A 49 15.04 49.55 40.23
N ALA A 50 16.17 49.89 39.61
CA ALA A 50 16.48 49.46 38.26
C ALA A 50 16.69 47.95 38.15
N ASP A 51 17.38 47.33 39.12
CA ASP A 51 17.60 45.88 39.16
C ASP A 51 16.31 45.15 39.52
N HIS A 52 15.52 45.71 40.44
CA HIS A 52 14.20 45.20 40.78
C HIS A 52 13.24 45.26 39.59
N THR A 53 13.24 46.36 38.83
CA THR A 53 12.44 46.50 37.60
C THR A 53 12.88 45.50 36.53
N LYS A 54 14.19 45.33 36.34
CA LYS A 54 14.73 44.32 35.41
C LYS A 54 14.32 42.90 35.83
N LEU A 55 14.41 42.57 37.12
CA LEU A 55 14.06 41.24 37.64
C LEU A 55 12.54 40.99 37.62
N ALA A 56 11.72 41.98 37.99
CA ALA A 56 10.26 41.91 37.88
C ALA A 56 9.80 41.76 36.42
N GLY A 57 10.53 42.38 35.47
CA GLY A 57 10.31 42.18 34.03
C GLY A 57 10.69 40.77 33.55
N ILE A 58 11.65 40.11 34.19
CA ILE A 58 12.04 38.72 33.93
C ILE A 58 10.98 37.76 34.49
N GLU A 59 10.48 37.95 35.71
CA GLU A 59 9.50 37.02 36.31
C GLU A 59 8.14 37.02 35.61
N ALA A 60 7.75 38.14 35.00
CA ALA A 60 6.50 38.23 34.26
C ALA A 60 6.55 37.58 32.84
N GLY A 61 7.69 37.03 32.40
CA GLY A 61 7.79 36.47 31.05
C GLY A 61 9.08 35.75 30.61
N ALA A 62 10.01 35.42 31.50
CA ALA A 62 11.29 34.82 31.10
C ALA A 62 11.23 33.28 31.04
N GLN A 63 11.15 32.76 29.81
CA GLN A 63 11.76 31.48 29.45
C GLN A 63 12.91 31.80 28.49
N VAL A 64 14.08 31.21 28.70
CA VAL A 64 15.38 31.51 28.05
C VAL A 64 15.41 31.19 26.54
N ASN A 65 14.28 30.79 25.96
CA ASN A 65 14.12 30.60 24.53
C ASN A 65 12.78 31.22 24.09
N THR A 66 12.77 32.53 23.83
CA THR A 66 11.57 33.22 23.34
C THR A 66 11.25 32.70 21.93
N VAL A 67 10.40 31.69 21.84
CA VAL A 67 9.73 31.34 20.60
C VAL A 67 8.67 32.42 20.37
N THR A 68 9.05 33.48 19.67
CA THR A 68 8.17 34.64 19.40
C THR A 68 6.95 34.24 18.58
N SER A 69 7.11 33.24 17.73
CA SER A 69 6.02 32.56 17.04
C SER A 69 6.40 31.14 16.67
N VAL A 70 5.40 30.28 16.52
CA VAL A 70 5.55 28.97 15.85
C VAL A 70 4.70 29.05 14.58
N ALA A 71 5.32 28.84 13.42
CA ALA A 71 4.66 28.99 12.12
C ALA A 71 3.89 30.33 11.97
N GLY A 72 4.46 31.43 12.51
CA GLY A 72 3.84 32.76 12.46
C GLY A 72 2.71 33.00 13.46
N LYS A 73 2.32 32.01 14.28
CA LYS A 73 1.32 32.17 15.35
C LYS A 73 1.97 32.54 16.69
N THR A 74 1.36 33.48 17.42
CA THR A 74 1.81 33.96 18.73
C THR A 74 0.81 33.58 19.84
N GLY A 75 1.22 33.64 21.11
CA GLY A 75 0.37 33.29 22.26
C GLY A 75 0.21 31.77 22.45
N ALA A 76 -1.00 31.31 22.77
CA ALA A 76 -1.29 29.87 22.82
C ALA A 76 -1.35 29.30 21.40
N VAL A 77 -0.31 28.58 21.00
CA VAL A 77 -0.17 28.05 19.64
C VAL A 77 -0.98 26.75 19.49
N THR A 78 -1.97 26.77 18.61
CA THR A 78 -2.54 25.55 17.99
C THR A 78 -2.19 25.59 16.51
N LEU A 79 -1.61 24.52 15.98
CA LEU A 79 -1.27 24.40 14.56
C LEU A 79 -2.29 23.51 13.86
N VAL A 80 -2.63 23.90 12.63
CA VAL A 80 -3.26 23.01 11.65
C VAL A 80 -2.26 22.70 10.53
N LYS A 81 -2.56 21.71 9.69
CA LYS A 81 -1.71 21.34 8.54
C LYS A 81 -1.31 22.53 7.67
N ALA A 82 -2.23 23.47 7.45
CA ALA A 82 -1.96 24.68 6.66
C ALA A 82 -0.93 25.64 7.28
N ASP A 83 -0.68 25.55 8.60
CA ASP A 83 0.32 26.38 9.27
C ASP A 83 1.75 25.85 9.02
N ILE A 84 1.91 24.56 8.66
CA ILE A 84 3.23 23.93 8.50
C ILE A 84 3.63 23.97 7.02
N THR A 85 4.34 25.03 6.63
CA THR A 85 4.67 25.30 5.21
C THR A 85 5.94 24.61 4.72
N ASN A 86 6.78 24.10 5.62
CA ASN A 86 7.97 23.31 5.28
C ASN A 86 7.66 21.81 5.13
N PHE A 87 6.39 21.48 4.97
CA PHE A 87 5.89 20.13 4.80
C PHE A 87 5.23 20.02 3.42
N THR A 88 5.74 19.10 2.60
CA THR A 88 5.21 18.82 1.26
C THR A 88 4.37 17.56 1.34
N GLU A 89 3.05 17.69 1.27
CA GLU A 89 2.16 16.54 1.49
C GLU A 89 2.36 15.41 0.46
N SER A 90 2.71 15.74 -0.79
CA SER A 90 2.92 14.73 -1.83
C SER A 90 4.11 13.80 -1.57
N ASP A 91 4.96 14.11 -0.61
CA ASP A 91 6.14 13.30 -0.28
C ASP A 91 5.81 12.19 0.73
N TYR A 92 4.58 12.17 1.28
CA TYR A 92 4.13 11.23 2.30
C TYR A 92 2.90 10.45 1.83
N VAL A 93 2.64 9.33 2.53
CA VAL A 93 1.48 8.45 2.31
C VAL A 93 0.71 8.39 3.62
N HIS A 94 -0.61 8.61 3.55
CA HIS A 94 -1.50 8.54 4.70
C HIS A 94 -1.96 7.11 4.95
N THR A 95 -2.38 6.84 6.19
CA THR A 95 -2.99 5.55 6.57
C THR A 95 -4.47 5.44 6.21
N THR A 96 -5.07 6.52 5.69
CA THR A 96 -6.50 6.61 5.34
C THR A 96 -6.69 7.53 4.14
N GLY A 97 -7.84 7.44 3.50
CA GLY A 97 -8.17 8.23 2.31
C GLY A 97 -7.64 7.61 1.02
N THR A 98 -7.99 8.22 -0.11
CA THR A 98 -7.52 7.80 -1.44
C THR A 98 -6.30 8.62 -1.83
N GLU A 99 -5.24 7.97 -2.27
CA GLU A 99 -3.98 8.61 -2.66
C GLU A 99 -3.46 8.07 -4.00
N THR A 100 -2.70 8.91 -4.70
CA THR A 100 -1.92 8.50 -5.88
C THR A 100 -0.45 8.52 -5.52
N ILE A 101 0.22 7.37 -5.65
CA ILE A 101 1.62 7.22 -5.28
C ILE A 101 2.44 6.95 -6.55
N GLY A 102 3.28 7.91 -6.96
CA GLY A 102 4.10 7.81 -8.17
C GLY A 102 5.47 7.14 -7.94
N GLY A 103 6.10 6.66 -9.02
CA GLY A 103 7.44 6.06 -9.01
C GLY A 103 7.48 4.61 -8.53
N ASN A 104 8.63 3.95 -8.67
CA ASN A 104 8.79 2.55 -8.30
C ASN A 104 8.62 2.33 -6.79
N LYS A 105 7.95 1.24 -6.40
CA LYS A 105 7.74 0.86 -5.01
C LYS A 105 8.30 -0.54 -4.77
N THR A 106 9.08 -0.68 -3.71
CA THR A 106 9.65 -1.94 -3.26
C THR A 106 9.18 -2.19 -1.84
N PHE A 107 8.54 -3.33 -1.61
CA PHE A 107 8.13 -3.79 -0.29
C PHE A 107 9.02 -4.96 0.10
N SER A 108 9.80 -4.82 1.18
CA SER A 108 10.73 -5.87 1.64
C SER A 108 10.04 -7.01 2.38
N ASN A 109 8.78 -6.83 2.75
CA ASN A 109 7.97 -7.78 3.50
C ASN A 109 6.68 -8.08 2.72
N ASN A 110 5.86 -8.96 3.30
CA ASN A 110 4.57 -9.34 2.76
C ASN A 110 3.65 -8.12 2.59
N VAL A 111 2.90 -8.11 1.48
CA VAL A 111 1.82 -7.15 1.20
C VAL A 111 0.50 -7.91 1.27
N THR A 112 -0.47 -7.35 1.99
CA THR A 112 -1.84 -7.87 2.04
C THR A 112 -2.78 -6.80 1.51
N ILE A 113 -3.63 -7.19 0.56
CA ILE A 113 -4.63 -6.33 -0.06
C ILE A 113 -5.98 -6.96 0.26
N THR A 114 -6.80 -6.26 1.05
CA THR A 114 -8.12 -6.75 1.46
C THR A 114 -9.22 -6.43 0.45
N GLY A 115 -8.97 -5.47 -0.44
CA GLY A 115 -9.82 -5.17 -1.59
C GLY A 115 -9.25 -5.75 -2.88
N ASP A 116 -9.62 -5.15 -4.01
CA ASP A 116 -9.19 -5.61 -5.33
C ASP A 116 -7.80 -5.11 -5.69
N LEU A 117 -7.06 -5.93 -6.46
CA LEU A 117 -5.83 -5.52 -7.14
C LEU A 117 -6.10 -5.39 -8.64
N THR A 118 -6.08 -4.16 -9.16
CA THR A 118 -6.09 -3.90 -10.60
C THR A 118 -4.69 -3.54 -11.07
N VAL A 119 -4.16 -4.28 -12.04
CA VAL A 119 -2.85 -4.01 -12.66
C VAL A 119 -3.07 -3.44 -14.06
N ASN A 120 -2.81 -2.13 -14.22
CA ASN A 120 -2.88 -1.46 -15.52
C ASN A 120 -1.51 -1.56 -16.21
N GLY A 121 -1.34 -2.63 -16.99
CA GLY A 121 -0.13 -2.92 -17.75
C GLY A 121 -0.38 -4.10 -18.69
N THR A 122 0.61 -4.45 -19.51
CA THR A 122 0.48 -5.58 -20.46
C THR A 122 0.98 -6.91 -19.90
N VAL A 123 1.74 -6.90 -18.80
CA VAL A 123 2.36 -8.10 -18.22
C VAL A 123 2.24 -8.07 -16.70
N THR A 124 1.80 -9.19 -16.14
CA THR A 124 1.96 -9.52 -14.72
C THR A 124 2.94 -10.68 -14.62
N HIS A 125 4.06 -10.49 -13.92
CA HIS A 125 5.05 -11.54 -13.69
C HIS A 125 5.05 -11.94 -12.21
N ILE A 126 4.82 -13.22 -11.94
CA ILE A 126 4.79 -13.79 -10.58
C ILE A 126 5.89 -14.83 -10.49
N ASN A 127 6.91 -14.54 -9.68
CA ASN A 127 7.95 -15.51 -9.35
C ASN A 127 7.52 -16.28 -8.09
N SER A 128 6.74 -17.34 -8.29
CA SER A 128 6.26 -18.23 -7.23
C SER A 128 6.36 -19.68 -7.67
N THR A 129 6.50 -20.59 -6.72
CA THR A 129 6.39 -22.03 -6.95
C THR A 129 4.94 -22.50 -7.00
N THR A 130 4.01 -21.71 -6.43
CA THR A 130 2.60 -22.07 -6.30
C THR A 130 1.73 -20.81 -6.42
N VAL A 131 0.62 -20.94 -7.15
CA VAL A 131 -0.42 -19.93 -7.25
C VAL A 131 -1.73 -20.62 -6.91
N ASP A 132 -2.30 -20.29 -5.76
CA ASP A 132 -3.60 -20.80 -5.32
C ASP A 132 -4.70 -19.87 -5.83
N ILE A 133 -5.61 -20.41 -6.64
CA ILE A 133 -6.76 -19.68 -7.18
C ILE A 133 -8.02 -20.31 -6.58
N GLY A 134 -8.75 -19.53 -5.79
CA GLY A 134 -10.02 -19.94 -5.20
C GLY A 134 -11.23 -19.73 -6.12
N ASP A 135 -11.01 -19.21 -7.33
CA ASP A 135 -12.06 -18.89 -8.28
C ASP A 135 -12.58 -20.13 -9.00
N ASN A 136 -13.90 -20.20 -9.18
CA ASN A 136 -14.53 -21.27 -9.93
C ASN A 136 -14.28 -21.17 -11.45
N ILE A 137 -14.03 -19.96 -11.95
CA ILE A 137 -13.86 -19.66 -13.38
C ILE A 137 -12.70 -18.68 -13.56
N ILE A 138 -11.81 -19.01 -14.49
CA ILE A 138 -10.76 -18.11 -14.98
C ILE A 138 -11.18 -17.60 -16.35
N ILE A 139 -11.27 -16.28 -16.51
CA ILE A 139 -11.58 -15.64 -17.79
C ILE A 139 -10.27 -15.20 -18.45
N LEU A 140 -9.95 -15.80 -19.58
CA LEU A 140 -8.81 -15.40 -20.42
C LEU A 140 -9.28 -14.42 -21.50
N ASN A 141 -8.39 -13.55 -21.95
CA ASN A 141 -8.69 -12.51 -22.96
C ASN A 141 -9.92 -11.65 -22.61
N SER A 142 -10.09 -11.31 -21.31
CA SER A 142 -11.26 -10.57 -20.82
C SER A 142 -11.47 -9.18 -21.46
N GLN A 143 -10.42 -8.65 -22.10
CA GLN A 143 -10.42 -7.36 -22.79
C GLN A 143 -10.71 -7.48 -24.30
N GLU A 144 -10.90 -8.68 -24.85
CA GLU A 144 -11.28 -8.87 -26.25
C GLU A 144 -12.64 -8.20 -26.51
N THR A 145 -12.75 -7.48 -27.62
CA THR A 145 -13.99 -6.83 -28.05
C THR A 145 -14.21 -7.06 -29.54
N GLY A 146 -15.47 -7.20 -29.96
CA GLY A 146 -15.80 -7.48 -31.36
C GLY A 146 -15.67 -8.96 -31.73
N THR A 147 -15.13 -9.24 -32.92
CA THR A 147 -14.96 -10.61 -33.42
C THR A 147 -13.80 -11.29 -32.69
N PRO A 148 -13.99 -12.50 -32.12
CA PRO A 148 -12.92 -13.26 -31.49
C PRO A 148 -11.74 -13.46 -32.43
N SER A 149 -10.55 -13.03 -32.00
CA SER A 149 -9.34 -13.08 -32.81
C SER A 149 -8.09 -13.57 -32.07
N ALA A 150 -8.14 -13.59 -30.74
CA ALA A 150 -7.01 -13.93 -29.90
C ALA A 150 -7.15 -15.34 -29.30
N ASN A 151 -6.16 -16.19 -29.59
CA ASN A 151 -6.00 -17.47 -28.91
C ASN A 151 -5.72 -17.24 -27.41
N ALA A 152 -6.14 -18.19 -26.56
CA ALA A 152 -5.96 -18.13 -25.11
C ALA A 152 -5.56 -19.48 -24.56
N GLY A 153 -4.71 -19.53 -23.54
CA GLY A 153 -4.29 -20.80 -22.99
C GLY A 153 -3.32 -20.73 -21.83
N ILE A 154 -2.81 -21.90 -21.48
CA ILE A 154 -1.79 -22.12 -20.47
C ILE A 154 -0.56 -22.70 -21.17
N GLU A 155 0.58 -22.05 -20.98
CA GLU A 155 1.88 -22.53 -21.46
C GLU A 155 2.72 -23.08 -20.33
N ILE A 156 3.45 -24.13 -20.63
CA ILE A 156 4.43 -24.76 -19.75
C ILE A 156 5.81 -24.52 -20.38
N GLU A 157 6.61 -23.67 -19.74
CA GLU A 157 8.02 -23.49 -20.03
C GLU A 157 8.79 -24.77 -19.68
N ARG A 158 9.50 -25.37 -20.66
CA ARG A 158 10.21 -26.65 -20.48
C ARG A 158 11.73 -26.53 -20.66
N GLY A 159 12.27 -25.34 -20.44
CA GLY A 159 13.71 -25.08 -20.48
C GLY A 159 14.27 -25.12 -21.90
N THR A 160 15.14 -26.09 -22.20
CA THR A 160 15.75 -26.25 -23.53
C THR A 160 14.90 -27.07 -24.52
N SER A 161 13.83 -27.71 -24.03
CA SER A 161 12.86 -28.39 -24.88
C SER A 161 11.78 -27.41 -25.33
N ASP A 162 11.12 -27.73 -26.44
CA ASP A 162 9.95 -27.00 -26.90
C ASP A 162 8.88 -26.87 -25.80
N ASN A 163 8.29 -25.69 -25.63
CA ASN A 163 7.20 -25.48 -24.67
C ASN A 163 5.94 -26.25 -25.06
N ALA A 164 5.15 -26.62 -24.06
CA ALA A 164 3.87 -27.31 -24.25
C ALA A 164 2.72 -26.37 -23.87
N GLN A 165 1.63 -26.40 -24.63
CA GLN A 165 0.50 -25.50 -24.45
C GLN A 165 -0.81 -26.28 -24.38
N LEU A 166 -1.69 -25.88 -23.47
CA LEU A 166 -3.14 -26.11 -23.52
C LEU A 166 -3.77 -24.83 -24.08
N LEU A 167 -4.41 -24.91 -25.25
CA LEU A 167 -4.71 -23.74 -26.07
C LEU A 167 -6.11 -23.80 -26.67
N TRP A 168 -6.85 -22.70 -26.56
CA TRP A 168 -7.98 -22.38 -27.41
C TRP A 168 -7.45 -21.73 -28.68
N ASP A 169 -7.75 -22.34 -29.84
CA ASP A 169 -7.33 -21.84 -31.14
C ASP A 169 -8.56 -21.34 -31.93
N GLU A 170 -8.66 -20.02 -32.10
CA GLU A 170 -9.74 -19.34 -32.83
C GLU A 170 -9.82 -19.75 -34.30
N SER A 171 -8.71 -20.21 -34.90
CA SER A 171 -8.70 -20.67 -36.30
C SER A 171 -9.33 -22.05 -36.47
N VAL A 172 -9.33 -22.85 -35.41
CA VAL A 172 -9.89 -24.21 -35.38
C VAL A 172 -11.21 -24.27 -34.60
N ASP A 173 -11.53 -23.23 -33.84
CA ASP A 173 -12.69 -23.10 -32.94
C ASP A 173 -12.75 -24.24 -31.90
N LYS A 174 -11.59 -24.60 -31.34
CA LYS A 174 -11.44 -25.73 -30.42
C LYS A 174 -10.34 -25.52 -29.39
N TRP A 175 -10.52 -26.16 -28.24
CA TRP A 175 -9.44 -26.45 -27.30
C TRP A 175 -8.58 -27.60 -27.81
N GLY A 176 -7.29 -27.56 -27.49
CA GLY A 176 -6.36 -28.63 -27.82
C GLY A 176 -4.99 -28.42 -27.20
N VAL A 177 -4.02 -29.21 -27.66
CA VAL A 177 -2.62 -29.13 -27.23
C VAL A 177 -1.68 -28.89 -28.40
N LYS A 178 -0.55 -28.28 -28.10
CA LYS A 178 0.56 -28.06 -29.04
C LYS A 178 1.89 -28.10 -28.32
N VAL A 179 2.93 -28.57 -29.00
CA VAL A 179 4.32 -28.55 -28.50
C VAL A 179 5.20 -27.86 -29.53
N GLY A 180 5.88 -26.78 -29.12
CA GLY A 180 6.79 -26.03 -29.99
C GLY A 180 6.14 -25.62 -31.31
N ALA A 181 6.82 -25.88 -32.42
CA ALA A 181 6.28 -25.68 -33.77
C ALA A 181 5.46 -26.88 -34.31
N GLY A 182 5.19 -27.88 -33.48
CA GLY A 182 4.38 -29.04 -33.85
C GLY A 182 2.93 -28.70 -34.17
N ALA A 183 2.21 -29.64 -34.77
CA ALA A 183 0.81 -29.45 -35.13
C ALA A 183 -0.09 -29.30 -33.89
N PHE A 184 -1.08 -28.42 -33.98
CA PHE A 184 -2.16 -28.34 -33.00
C PHE A 184 -3.01 -29.61 -33.06
N THR A 185 -3.24 -30.22 -31.90
CA THR A 185 -4.10 -31.39 -31.76
C THR A 185 -5.32 -30.99 -30.96
N ALA A 186 -6.43 -30.75 -31.66
CA ALA A 186 -7.71 -30.41 -31.03
C ALA A 186 -8.21 -31.58 -30.16
N PHE A 187 -8.79 -31.25 -29.02
CA PHE A 187 -9.61 -32.19 -28.27
C PHE A 187 -10.91 -32.44 -29.02
N ALA A 188 -11.36 -33.69 -29.01
CA ALA A 188 -12.74 -34.01 -29.33
C ALA A 188 -13.55 -33.86 -28.03
N LEU A 189 -14.46 -32.90 -27.97
CA LEU A 189 -15.46 -32.87 -26.89
C LEU A 189 -16.32 -34.13 -27.07
N GLU A 190 -16.45 -34.97 -26.04
CA GLU A 190 -17.24 -36.20 -26.04
C GLU A 190 -18.74 -35.91 -26.13
N SER A 191 -19.16 -35.41 -27.28
CA SER A 191 -20.52 -35.48 -27.80
C SER A 191 -20.45 -35.58 -29.34
N ALA A 192 -19.43 -36.26 -29.86
CA ALA A 192 -19.63 -36.95 -31.11
C ALA A 192 -20.72 -37.98 -30.81
N ALA A 193 -21.90 -37.84 -31.42
CA ALA A 193 -22.91 -38.88 -31.35
C ALA A 193 -22.23 -40.21 -31.67
N TYR A 194 -22.06 -41.07 -30.65
CA TYR A 194 -21.49 -42.38 -30.86
C TYR A 194 -22.49 -43.14 -31.73
N THR A 195 -22.25 -43.14 -33.03
CA THR A 195 -22.92 -44.08 -33.91
C THR A 195 -22.43 -45.46 -33.53
N PHE A 196 -23.26 -46.49 -33.72
CA PHE A 196 -22.81 -47.87 -33.50
C PHE A 196 -21.47 -48.13 -34.19
N LEU A 197 -21.27 -47.57 -35.39
CA LEU A 197 -20.03 -47.68 -36.19
C LEU A 197 -18.81 -46.94 -35.63
N SER A 198 -18.98 -46.05 -34.65
CA SER A 198 -17.86 -45.35 -34.01
C SER A 198 -17.31 -46.05 -32.77
N LEU A 199 -17.94 -47.15 -32.34
CA LEU A 199 -17.38 -48.00 -31.30
C LEU A 199 -16.22 -48.82 -31.88
N THR A 200 -15.17 -49.01 -31.09
CA THR A 200 -13.94 -49.70 -31.51
C THR A 200 -14.15 -51.18 -31.80
N ASP A 201 -15.24 -51.76 -31.30
CA ASP A 201 -15.62 -53.16 -31.44
C ASP A 201 -16.74 -53.39 -32.47
N THR A 202 -17.22 -52.34 -33.15
CA THR A 202 -18.23 -52.51 -34.20
C THR A 202 -17.59 -52.85 -35.54
N PRO A 203 -17.94 -53.99 -36.16
CA PRO A 203 -17.49 -54.32 -37.50
C PRO A 203 -17.89 -53.25 -38.52
N SER A 204 -16.96 -52.84 -39.38
CA SER A 204 -17.21 -51.85 -40.44
C SER A 204 -18.29 -52.30 -41.44
N SER A 205 -18.51 -53.61 -41.56
CA SER A 205 -19.58 -54.21 -42.36
C SER A 205 -20.98 -53.83 -41.91
N TYR A 206 -21.14 -53.21 -40.74
CA TYR A 206 -22.46 -52.79 -40.24
C TYR A 206 -22.92 -51.45 -40.84
N THR A 207 -22.10 -50.84 -41.70
CA THR A 207 -22.43 -49.59 -42.39
C THR A 207 -23.71 -49.74 -43.22
N GLY A 208 -24.67 -48.84 -43.02
CA GLY A 208 -25.95 -48.83 -43.76
C GLY A 208 -27.03 -49.77 -43.22
N LEU A 209 -26.79 -50.48 -42.12
CA LEU A 209 -27.75 -51.43 -41.52
C LEU A 209 -28.66 -50.80 -40.46
N GLY A 210 -28.75 -49.46 -40.42
CA GLY A 210 -29.63 -48.75 -39.51
C GLY A 210 -31.09 -49.17 -39.73
N GLY A 211 -31.75 -49.65 -38.67
CA GLY A 211 -33.15 -50.11 -38.72
C GLY A 211 -33.34 -51.58 -39.11
N TYR A 212 -32.28 -52.34 -39.36
CA TYR A 212 -32.35 -53.79 -39.60
C TYR A 212 -32.45 -54.55 -38.27
N LEU A 213 -33.04 -55.74 -38.31
CA LEU A 213 -33.12 -56.67 -37.18
C LEU A 213 -31.91 -57.62 -37.18
N LEU A 214 -31.42 -58.01 -36.00
CA LEU A 214 -30.46 -59.10 -35.86
C LEU A 214 -31.19 -60.44 -35.84
N LYS A 215 -30.73 -61.41 -36.63
CA LYS A 215 -31.21 -62.79 -36.60
C LYS A 215 -30.06 -63.78 -36.74
N VAL A 216 -30.28 -65.03 -36.33
CA VAL A 216 -29.35 -66.13 -36.62
C VAL A 216 -29.44 -66.46 -38.12
N ASN A 217 -28.30 -66.69 -38.77
CA ASN A 217 -28.28 -67.07 -40.18
C ASN A 217 -28.84 -68.49 -40.41
N THR A 218 -29.17 -68.84 -41.66
CA THR A 218 -29.77 -70.15 -41.99
C THR A 218 -28.87 -71.35 -41.69
N ALA A 219 -27.57 -71.14 -41.53
CA ALA A 219 -26.58 -72.16 -41.18
C ALA A 219 -26.35 -72.29 -39.66
N GLU A 220 -27.05 -71.48 -38.84
CA GLU A 220 -26.98 -71.47 -37.37
C GLU A 220 -25.58 -71.25 -36.79
N ASN A 221 -24.69 -70.57 -37.51
CA ASN A 221 -23.29 -70.39 -37.12
C ASN A 221 -22.85 -68.91 -37.01
N ALA A 222 -23.72 -67.97 -37.35
CA ALA A 222 -23.46 -66.55 -37.23
C ALA A 222 -24.76 -65.74 -37.05
N ILE A 223 -24.61 -64.46 -36.71
CA ILE A 223 -25.69 -63.47 -36.74
C ILE A 223 -25.61 -62.69 -38.05
N GLU A 224 -26.75 -62.38 -38.66
CA GLU A 224 -26.88 -61.51 -39.83
C GLU A 224 -27.94 -60.42 -39.61
N PHE A 225 -27.88 -59.37 -40.40
CA PHE A 225 -28.88 -58.29 -40.40
C PHE A 225 -29.96 -58.57 -41.43
N SER A 226 -31.23 -58.39 -41.05
CA SER A 226 -32.37 -58.59 -41.94
C SER A 226 -33.30 -57.38 -41.94
N ASN A 227 -33.79 -57.02 -43.11
CA ASN A 227 -34.79 -55.97 -43.31
C ASN A 227 -36.23 -56.51 -43.35
N SER A 228 -36.42 -57.81 -43.10
CA SER A 228 -37.73 -58.45 -43.06
C SER A 228 -37.94 -59.13 -41.71
N ILE A 229 -39.18 -59.03 -41.22
CA ILE A 229 -39.66 -59.92 -40.16
C ILE A 229 -40.02 -61.22 -40.89
N ASP A 230 -39.29 -62.29 -40.64
CA ASP A 230 -39.79 -63.63 -40.96
C ASP A 230 -41.04 -63.79 -40.11
N GLY A 231 -42.22 -63.72 -40.74
CA GLY A 231 -43.51 -63.55 -40.11
C GLY A 231 -43.97 -64.78 -39.34
N GLY A 232 -43.14 -65.24 -38.39
CA GLY A 232 -43.26 -66.51 -37.70
C GLY A 232 -44.68 -66.73 -37.20
N SER A 233 -45.23 -67.89 -37.55
CA SER A 233 -46.33 -68.45 -36.75
C SER A 233 -45.71 -68.91 -35.43
N PHE A 234 -46.14 -68.28 -34.34
CA PHE A 234 -45.93 -68.76 -32.99
C PHE A 234 -46.59 -70.13 -32.78
#